data_AF-A0A6A7L9P5-F1
#
_entry.id   AF-A0A6A7L9P5-F1
#
_cell.length_a   1.000
_cell.length_b   1.000
_cell.length_c   1.000
_cell.angle_alpha   90.00
_cell.angle_beta   90.00
_cell.angle_gamma   90.00
#
_symmetry.space_group_name_H-M   'P 1'
#
loop_
_entity.id
_entity.type
_entity.pdbx_description
1 polymer ?
#
loop_
_entity_poly.entity_id
_entity_poly.type
_entity_poly.pdbx_seq_one_letter_code
_entity_poly.pdbx_strand_id
1 'polypeptide(L)'
;MSFHPQMPYGEGWHRSQRRVPPDGPPFAFTPENLARLEDICSHYPPEQRKSAIIAALYLVQEQQGYITGNAMQHVAGVIGCAPAQVEDVVSYYVMFFTRPVGTYVVQVCRTLSCALRGAERVTEALCRHLHVSPGETTPDGMFTVVEFECLGACDRAPVIMVNNEHWHECQDPDKVTELVDALRSDGVAALSGCHLVKER
;
A
#
# COMPACT_ATOMS: atom_id res chain seq x y z
N MET A 1 -29.97 -9.54 -37.56
CA MET A 1 -28.74 -8.87 -38.04
C MET A 1 -28.15 -8.14 -36.85
N SER A 2 -27.06 -8.66 -36.27
CA SER A 2 -26.39 -7.97 -35.16
C SER A 2 -25.73 -6.71 -35.71
N PHE A 3 -26.08 -5.55 -35.16
CA PHE A 3 -25.58 -4.24 -35.58
C PHE A 3 -24.11 -3.99 -35.19
N HIS A 4 -23.46 -4.99 -34.58
CA HIS A 4 -22.08 -4.92 -34.15
C HIS A 4 -21.21 -5.67 -35.16
N PRO A 5 -20.24 -5.02 -35.80
CA PRO A 5 -19.25 -5.73 -36.61
C PRO A 5 -18.57 -6.79 -35.72
N GLN A 6 -18.41 -8.02 -36.24
CA GLN A 6 -17.64 -9.03 -35.54
C GLN A 6 -16.21 -8.51 -35.38
N MET A 7 -15.79 -8.24 -34.15
CA MET A 7 -14.39 -7.86 -33.90
C MET A 7 -13.51 -9.08 -34.20
N PRO A 8 -12.55 -8.98 -35.15
CA PRO A 8 -11.64 -10.07 -35.44
C PRO A 8 -10.60 -10.12 -34.33
N TYR A 9 -10.82 -10.95 -33.30
CA TYR A 9 -9.83 -11.22 -32.26
C TYR A 9 -8.64 -12.01 -32.85
N GLY A 10 -7.74 -11.30 -33.53
CA GLY A 10 -6.51 -11.85 -34.13
C GLY A 10 -5.28 -11.77 -33.21
N GLU A 11 -4.12 -12.23 -33.71
CA GLU A 11 -2.84 -12.27 -32.98
C GLU A 11 -2.26 -10.90 -32.59
N GLY A 12 -2.75 -9.80 -33.18
CA GLY A 12 -2.32 -8.43 -32.89
C GLY A 12 -3.09 -7.72 -31.77
N TRP A 13 -4.08 -8.37 -31.15
CA TRP A 13 -4.80 -7.77 -30.02
C TRP A 13 -4.02 -7.96 -28.72
N HIS A 14 -4.14 -6.97 -27.83
CA HIS A 14 -3.61 -7.03 -26.48
C HIS A 14 -4.13 -8.31 -25.78
N ARG A 15 -3.29 -9.34 -25.68
CA ARG A 15 -3.53 -10.38 -24.68
C ARG A 15 -3.17 -9.74 -23.35
N SER A 16 -4.15 -9.52 -22.48
CA SER A 16 -3.86 -9.12 -21.11
C SER A 16 -2.98 -10.21 -20.49
N GLN A 17 -1.68 -9.94 -20.44
CA GLN A 17 -0.78 -10.83 -19.73
C GLN A 17 -1.07 -10.62 -18.26
N ARG A 18 -1.70 -11.62 -17.63
CA ARG A 18 -1.86 -11.65 -16.19
C ARG A 18 -0.47 -11.61 -15.57
N ARG A 19 -0.11 -10.48 -14.96
CA ARG A 19 1.13 -10.36 -14.19
C ARG A 19 0.81 -10.75 -12.76
N VAL A 20 1.16 -11.98 -12.41
CA VAL A 20 1.09 -12.47 -11.04
C VAL A 20 2.43 -12.17 -10.36
N PRO A 21 2.44 -11.68 -9.11
CA PRO A 21 3.66 -11.60 -8.30
C PRO A 21 4.39 -12.95 -8.26
N PRO A 22 5.74 -12.96 -8.22
CA PRO A 22 6.49 -14.20 -8.07
C PRO A 22 6.12 -14.90 -6.74
N ASP A 23 6.25 -16.22 -6.71
CA ASP A 23 5.87 -17.04 -5.55
C ASP A 23 6.60 -16.62 -4.27
N GLY A 24 7.86 -16.17 -4.37
CA GLY A 24 8.62 -15.65 -3.24
C GLY A 24 8.96 -16.71 -2.19
N PRO A 25 9.42 -16.32 -0.98
CA PRO A 25 9.67 -17.25 0.11
C PRO A 25 8.36 -17.93 0.60
N PRO A 26 8.45 -19.10 1.24
CA PRO A 26 7.30 -19.70 1.93
C PRO A 26 6.76 -18.75 3.00
N PHE A 27 5.44 -18.64 3.10
CA PHE A 27 4.76 -17.78 4.06
C PHE A 27 3.82 -18.60 4.94
N ALA A 28 3.82 -18.29 6.24
CA ALA A 28 2.82 -18.73 7.19
C ALA A 28 2.58 -17.61 8.21
N PHE A 29 1.33 -17.42 8.62
CA PHE A 29 1.03 -16.48 9.70
C PHE A 29 1.72 -16.89 11.01
N THR A 30 2.22 -15.91 11.76
CA THR A 30 2.59 -16.15 13.16
C THR A 30 1.35 -16.51 13.97
N PRO A 31 1.49 -17.23 15.10
CA PRO A 31 0.35 -17.56 15.96
C PRO A 31 -0.47 -16.34 16.38
N GLU A 32 0.20 -15.20 16.62
CA GLU A 32 -0.43 -13.94 16.98
C GLU A 32 -1.27 -13.36 15.83
N ASN A 33 -0.72 -13.33 14.62
CA ASN A 33 -1.44 -12.83 13.44
C ASN A 33 -2.57 -13.76 13.02
N LEU A 34 -2.41 -15.08 13.22
CA LEU A 34 -3.49 -16.03 12.98
C LEU A 34 -4.64 -15.81 13.97
N ALA A 35 -4.35 -15.58 15.26
CA ALA A 35 -5.37 -15.25 16.24
C ALA A 35 -6.08 -13.93 15.92
N ARG A 36 -5.35 -12.89 15.49
CA ARG A 36 -5.93 -11.62 15.01
C ARG A 36 -6.82 -11.83 13.79
N LEU A 37 -6.41 -12.68 12.84
CA LEU A 37 -7.20 -12.99 11.67
C LEU A 37 -8.50 -13.72 12.03
N GLU A 38 -8.45 -14.69 12.95
CA GLU A 38 -9.65 -15.38 13.41
C GLU A 38 -10.62 -14.45 14.14
N ASP A 39 -10.11 -13.52 14.95
CA ASP A 39 -10.91 -12.47 15.58
C ASP A 39 -11.62 -11.60 14.52
N ILE A 40 -10.89 -11.14 13.49
CA ILE A 40 -11.47 -10.37 12.39
C ILE A 40 -12.51 -11.19 11.61
N CYS A 41 -12.24 -12.47 11.37
CA CYS A 41 -13.18 -13.36 10.70
C CYS A 41 -14.48 -13.53 11.51
N SER A 42 -14.43 -13.43 12.85
CA SER A 42 -15.61 -13.54 13.72
C SER A 42 -16.61 -12.40 13.53
N HIS A 43 -16.19 -11.26 12.98
CA HIS A 43 -17.08 -10.14 12.65
C HIS A 43 -17.97 -10.40 11.42
N TYR A 44 -17.70 -11.46 10.66
CA TYR A 44 -18.46 -11.84 9.47
C TYR A 44 -19.25 -13.13 9.72
N PRO A 45 -20.38 -13.32 9.02
CA PRO A 45 -21.05 -14.62 9.00
C PRO A 45 -20.08 -15.75 8.59
N PRO A 46 -20.17 -16.95 9.20
CA PRO A 46 -19.23 -18.05 8.91
C PRO A 46 -19.11 -18.41 7.44
N GLU A 47 -20.21 -18.33 6.69
CA GLU A 47 -20.26 -18.58 5.25
C GLU A 47 -19.67 -17.45 4.38
N GLN A 48 -19.33 -16.31 4.99
CA GLN A 48 -18.78 -15.12 4.34
C GLN A 48 -17.37 -14.76 4.83
N ARG A 49 -16.58 -15.74 5.31
CA ARG A 49 -15.17 -15.53 5.70
C ARG A 49 -14.32 -14.82 4.64
N LYS A 50 -14.65 -14.96 3.35
CA LYS A 50 -14.00 -14.24 2.24
C LYS A 50 -14.01 -12.72 2.38
N SER A 51 -14.93 -12.14 3.16
CA SER A 51 -14.97 -10.70 3.44
C SER A 51 -13.75 -10.21 4.21
N ALA A 52 -13.02 -11.12 4.89
CA ALA A 52 -11.79 -10.81 5.61
C ALA A 52 -10.52 -10.80 4.74
N ILE A 53 -10.60 -11.02 3.41
CA ILE A 53 -9.40 -11.08 2.53
C ILE A 53 -8.54 -9.82 2.63
N ILE A 54 -9.15 -8.62 2.59
CA ILE A 54 -8.40 -7.36 2.67
C ILE A 54 -7.65 -7.28 4.00
N ALA A 55 -8.31 -7.62 5.11
CA ALA A 55 -7.70 -7.60 6.44
C ALA A 55 -6.57 -8.64 6.58
N ALA A 56 -6.76 -9.85 6.02
CA ALA A 56 -5.73 -10.87 5.99
C ALA A 56 -4.49 -10.41 5.22
N LEU A 57 -4.68 -9.74 4.08
CA LEU A 57 -3.59 -9.19 3.28
C LEU A 57 -2.85 -8.06 4.00
N TYR A 58 -3.55 -7.23 4.79
CA TYR A 58 -2.90 -6.26 5.68
C TYR A 58 -1.98 -6.94 6.69
N LEU A 59 -2.43 -8.03 7.33
CA LEU A 59 -1.61 -8.79 8.27
C LEU A 59 -0.39 -9.45 7.59
N VAL A 60 -0.55 -9.92 6.34
CA VAL A 60 0.58 -10.41 5.54
C VAL A 60 1.61 -9.29 5.34
N GLN A 61 1.15 -8.11 4.91
CA GLN A 61 2.03 -6.98 4.64
C GLN A 61 2.70 -6.45 5.92
N GLU A 62 2.02 -6.46 7.06
CA GLU A 62 2.59 -6.14 8.37
C GLU A 62 3.72 -7.11 8.74
N GLN A 63 3.54 -8.40 8.44
CA GLN A 63 4.50 -9.46 8.82
C GLN A 63 5.72 -9.55 7.89
N GLN A 64 5.54 -9.40 6.57
CA GLN A 64 6.62 -9.61 5.58
C GLN A 64 6.99 -8.34 4.77
N GLY A 65 6.26 -7.24 4.91
CA GLY A 65 6.48 -5.96 4.23
C GLY A 65 5.83 -5.81 2.85
N TYR A 66 5.65 -6.91 2.10
CA TYR A 66 5.05 -6.92 0.76
C TYR A 66 4.22 -8.20 0.55
N ILE A 67 3.59 -8.42 -0.59
CA ILE A 67 2.74 -9.58 -0.89
C ILE A 67 3.37 -10.44 -1.98
N THR A 68 3.56 -11.73 -1.67
CA THR A 68 4.14 -12.76 -2.55
C THR A 68 3.08 -13.75 -3.03
N GLY A 69 3.37 -14.50 -4.08
CA GLY A 69 2.47 -15.57 -4.56
C GLY A 69 2.17 -16.61 -3.48
N ASN A 70 3.18 -17.05 -2.73
CA ASN A 70 3.01 -18.01 -1.63
C ASN A 70 2.15 -17.44 -0.49
N ALA A 71 2.29 -16.15 -0.17
CA ALA A 71 1.44 -15.53 0.84
C ALA A 71 -0.03 -15.44 0.40
N MET A 72 -0.29 -15.14 -0.88
CA MET A 72 -1.65 -15.15 -1.42
C MET A 72 -2.27 -16.56 -1.37
N GLN A 73 -1.49 -17.60 -1.71
CA GLN A 73 -1.94 -18.98 -1.60
C GLN A 73 -2.23 -19.38 -0.15
N HIS A 74 -1.39 -18.96 0.80
CA HIS A 74 -1.59 -19.21 2.21
C HIS A 74 -2.89 -18.55 2.72
N VAL A 75 -3.10 -17.27 2.40
CA VAL A 75 -4.35 -16.54 2.74
C VAL A 75 -5.57 -17.23 2.14
N ALA A 76 -5.49 -17.66 0.88
CA ALA A 76 -6.58 -18.38 0.23
C ALA A 76 -6.95 -19.67 0.98
N GLY A 77 -5.94 -20.42 1.44
CA GLY A 77 -6.09 -21.63 2.25
C GLY A 77 -6.74 -21.37 3.62
N VAL A 78 -6.29 -20.34 4.34
CA VAL A 78 -6.82 -20.00 5.69
C VAL A 78 -8.26 -19.47 5.63
N ILE A 79 -8.59 -18.71 4.58
CA ILE A 79 -9.93 -18.15 4.40
C ILE A 79 -10.90 -19.19 3.80
N GLY A 80 -10.39 -20.16 3.04
CA GLY A 80 -11.21 -21.15 2.33
C GLY A 80 -11.77 -20.60 1.01
N CYS A 81 -10.97 -19.84 0.26
CA CYS A 81 -11.35 -19.27 -1.04
C CYS A 81 -10.36 -19.65 -2.14
N ALA A 82 -10.70 -19.36 -3.40
CA ALA A 82 -9.80 -19.66 -4.52
C ALA A 82 -8.63 -18.64 -4.56
N PRO A 83 -7.38 -19.06 -4.84
CA PRO A 83 -6.24 -18.16 -4.95
C PRO A 83 -6.47 -16.99 -5.92
N ALA A 84 -7.19 -17.24 -7.02
CA ALA A 84 -7.55 -16.21 -7.99
C ALA A 84 -8.32 -15.03 -7.36
N GLN A 85 -9.17 -15.29 -6.37
CA GLN A 85 -9.94 -14.25 -5.68
C GLN A 85 -9.03 -13.35 -4.84
N VAL A 86 -7.97 -13.91 -4.24
CA VAL A 86 -6.97 -13.13 -3.49
C VAL A 86 -6.11 -12.33 -4.46
N GLU A 87 -5.69 -12.93 -5.58
CA GLU A 87 -4.92 -12.24 -6.61
C GLU A 87 -5.70 -11.07 -7.22
N ASP A 88 -7.00 -11.22 -7.44
CA ASP A 88 -7.87 -10.16 -7.94
C ASP A 88 -7.86 -8.96 -6.98
N VAL A 89 -8.01 -9.20 -5.67
CA VAL A 89 -7.96 -8.16 -4.63
C VAL A 89 -6.58 -7.47 -4.62
N VAL A 90 -5.49 -8.25 -4.61
CA VAL A 90 -4.11 -7.70 -4.60
C VAL A 90 -3.84 -6.86 -5.85
N SER A 91 -4.35 -7.27 -7.01
CA SER A 91 -4.17 -6.52 -8.25
C SER A 91 -5.01 -5.24 -8.32
N TYR A 92 -6.15 -5.22 -7.63
CA TYR A 92 -7.10 -4.11 -7.65
C TYR A 92 -6.71 -2.98 -6.69
N TYR A 93 -6.28 -3.32 -5.47
CA TYR A 93 -5.96 -2.32 -4.44
C TYR A 93 -4.48 -1.94 -4.44
N VAL A 94 -4.21 -0.68 -4.77
CA VAL A 94 -2.84 -0.11 -4.81
C VAL A 94 -2.11 -0.08 -3.46
N MET A 95 -2.82 -0.32 -2.35
CA MET A 95 -2.26 -0.37 -0.99
C MET A 95 -1.38 -1.62 -0.74
N PHE A 96 -1.54 -2.66 -1.58
CA PHE A 96 -0.79 -3.91 -1.45
C PHE A 96 0.46 -3.86 -2.32
N PHE A 97 1.62 -3.87 -1.67
CA PHE A 97 2.90 -3.84 -2.37
C PHE A 97 3.23 -5.25 -2.86
N THR A 98 3.42 -5.42 -4.17
CA THR A 98 3.77 -6.72 -4.78
C THR A 98 5.26 -6.89 -5.05
N ARG A 99 6.06 -5.91 -4.61
CA ARG A 99 7.51 -5.88 -4.72
C ARG A 99 8.09 -5.51 -3.35
N PRO A 100 9.34 -5.89 -3.07
CA PRO A 100 10.04 -5.44 -1.86
C PRO A 100 10.02 -3.91 -1.78
N VAL A 101 9.60 -3.40 -0.63
CA VAL A 101 9.61 -1.98 -0.26
C VAL A 101 10.45 -1.81 0.99
N GLY A 102 10.83 -0.57 1.29
CA GLY A 102 11.54 -0.23 2.52
C GLY A 102 10.64 -0.31 3.74
N THR A 103 11.26 -0.20 4.92
CA THR A 103 10.54 -0.20 6.21
C THR A 103 9.48 0.90 6.31
N TYR A 104 9.74 2.06 5.70
CA TYR A 104 8.84 3.21 5.65
C TYR A 104 8.50 3.55 4.20
N VAL A 105 7.25 3.33 3.82
CA VAL A 105 6.72 3.77 2.53
C VAL A 105 6.09 5.14 2.70
N VAL A 106 6.78 6.17 2.21
CA VAL A 106 6.36 7.58 2.27
C VAL A 106 5.58 7.92 1.00
N GLN A 107 4.28 8.11 1.15
CA GLN A 107 3.34 8.42 0.08
C GLN A 107 3.01 9.90 0.07
N VAL A 108 3.38 10.62 -0.99
CA VAL A 108 3.12 12.06 -1.13
C VAL A 108 1.90 12.29 -2.02
N CYS A 109 0.89 12.98 -1.51
CA CYS A 109 -0.29 13.33 -2.31
C CYS A 109 0.07 14.33 -3.40
N ARG A 110 -0.19 13.98 -4.66
CA ARG A 110 0.04 14.85 -5.84
C ARG A 110 -1.24 15.40 -6.50
N THR A 111 -2.40 15.23 -5.85
CA THR A 111 -3.68 15.71 -6.42
C THR A 111 -3.87 17.22 -6.23
N LEU A 112 -4.88 17.78 -6.92
CA LEU A 112 -5.08 19.22 -7.13
C LEU A 112 -4.77 20.12 -5.93
N SER A 113 -5.37 19.88 -4.76
CA SER A 113 -5.15 20.76 -3.59
C SER A 113 -3.70 20.72 -3.08
N CYS A 114 -3.07 19.54 -3.11
CA CYS A 114 -1.68 19.36 -2.73
C CYS A 114 -0.72 19.95 -3.78
N ALA A 115 -1.00 19.73 -5.06
CA ALA A 115 -0.26 20.34 -6.17
C ALA A 115 -0.28 21.88 -6.11
N LEU A 116 -1.45 22.49 -5.87
CA LEU A 116 -1.57 23.95 -5.72
C LEU A 116 -0.81 24.50 -4.50
N ARG A 117 -0.59 23.68 -3.48
CA ARG A 117 0.23 24.02 -2.30
C ARG A 117 1.71 23.68 -2.48
N GLY A 118 2.08 23.10 -3.63
CA GLY A 118 3.45 22.79 -4.04
C GLY A 118 3.96 21.48 -3.46
N ALA A 119 3.14 20.43 -3.47
CA ALA A 119 3.53 19.07 -3.11
C ALA A 119 4.67 18.52 -3.98
N GLU A 120 4.83 19.00 -5.21
CA GLU A 120 5.96 18.66 -6.08
C GLU A 120 7.29 19.02 -5.42
N ARG A 121 7.36 20.17 -4.74
CA ARG A 121 8.56 20.59 -3.99
C ARG A 121 8.82 19.68 -2.79
N VAL A 122 7.77 19.14 -2.17
CA VAL A 122 7.88 18.19 -1.06
C VAL A 122 8.46 16.88 -1.58
N THR A 123 7.93 16.33 -2.69
CA THR A 123 8.48 15.13 -3.34
C THR A 123 9.92 15.34 -3.79
N GLU A 124 10.24 16.47 -4.42
CA GLU A 124 11.61 16.80 -4.85
C GLU A 124 12.60 16.89 -3.68
N ALA A 125 12.20 17.53 -2.58
CA ALA A 125 13.04 17.63 -1.38
C ALA A 125 13.29 16.26 -0.76
N LEU A 126 12.25 15.45 -0.65
CA LEU A 126 12.30 14.08 -0.13
C LEU A 126 13.24 13.20 -0.98
N CYS A 127 13.03 13.17 -2.30
CA CYS A 127 13.85 12.43 -3.24
C CYS A 127 15.32 12.89 -3.21
N ARG A 128 15.55 14.21 -3.13
CA ARG A 128 16.91 14.76 -3.02
C ARG A 128 17.59 14.37 -1.71
N HIS A 129 16.88 14.41 -0.59
CA HIS A 129 17.41 14.05 0.72
C HIS A 129 17.77 12.56 0.80
N LEU A 130 16.91 11.70 0.25
CA LEU A 130 17.08 10.26 0.26
C LEU A 130 17.92 9.71 -0.90
N HIS A 131 18.27 10.54 -1.88
CA HIS A 131 19.03 10.18 -3.09
C HIS A 131 18.33 9.08 -3.91
N VAL A 132 17.01 9.20 -4.07
CA VAL A 132 16.15 8.26 -4.82
C VAL A 132 15.18 9.01 -5.74
N SER A 133 14.60 8.30 -6.70
CA SER A 133 13.49 8.80 -7.52
C SER A 133 12.13 8.36 -6.97
N PRO A 134 11.02 9.00 -7.37
CA PRO A 134 9.69 8.49 -7.05
C PRO A 134 9.49 7.06 -7.54
N GLY A 135 9.01 6.18 -6.66
CA GLY A 135 8.83 4.75 -6.88
C GLY A 135 10.06 3.89 -6.53
N GLU A 136 11.17 4.50 -6.12
CA GLU A 136 12.39 3.79 -5.73
C GLU A 136 12.50 3.64 -4.21
N THR A 137 13.33 2.68 -3.82
CA THR A 137 13.66 2.39 -2.41
C THR A 137 15.12 2.71 -2.17
N THR A 138 15.42 3.28 -1.02
CA THR A 138 16.78 3.63 -0.61
C THR A 138 17.68 2.39 -0.51
N PRO A 139 19.00 2.51 -0.77
CA PRO A 139 19.91 1.36 -0.71
C PRO A 139 20.02 0.70 0.67
N ASP A 140 19.71 1.43 1.74
CA ASP A 140 19.64 0.92 3.11
C ASP A 140 18.34 0.14 3.41
N GLY A 141 17.39 0.09 2.47
CA GLY A 141 16.12 -0.60 2.63
C GLY A 141 15.17 0.08 3.63
N MET A 142 15.45 1.31 4.04
CA MET A 142 14.62 2.00 5.05
C MET A 142 13.43 2.73 4.45
N PHE A 143 13.58 3.38 3.30
CA PHE A 143 12.54 4.28 2.77
C PHE A 143 12.19 3.93 1.33
N THR A 144 10.89 3.92 1.03
CA THR A 144 10.37 3.94 -0.35
C THR A 144 9.56 5.22 -0.53
N VAL A 145 9.87 5.99 -1.57
CA VAL A 145 9.13 7.22 -1.87
C VAL A 145 8.12 6.90 -2.97
N VAL A 146 6.85 7.22 -2.75
CA VAL A 146 5.77 6.95 -3.70
C VAL A 146 4.95 8.23 -3.90
N GLU A 147 4.72 8.60 -5.16
CA GLU A 147 3.67 9.57 -5.46
C GLU A 147 2.31 8.88 -5.39
N PHE A 148 1.40 9.48 -4.65
CA PHE A 148 0.09 8.90 -4.38
C PHE A 148 -1.04 9.87 -4.69
N GLU A 149 -2.24 9.32 -4.81
CA GLU A 149 -3.43 10.10 -5.10
C GLU A 149 -3.98 10.75 -3.82
N CYS A 150 -5.22 11.25 -3.87
CA CYS A 150 -5.83 12.02 -2.79
C CYS A 150 -5.87 11.21 -1.48
N LEU A 151 -5.27 11.78 -0.43
CA LEU A 151 -5.21 11.22 0.93
C LEU A 151 -6.34 11.71 1.85
N GLY A 152 -7.28 12.53 1.35
CA GLY A 152 -8.48 12.93 2.07
C GLY A 152 -8.36 14.10 3.05
N ALA A 153 -7.17 14.69 3.23
CA ALA A 153 -6.95 15.86 4.11
C ALA A 153 -6.65 17.15 3.32
N CYS A 154 -7.50 17.45 2.33
CA CYS A 154 -7.27 18.53 1.36
C CYS A 154 -7.23 19.94 1.97
N ASP A 155 -7.89 20.17 3.11
CA ASP A 155 -7.89 21.43 3.85
C ASP A 155 -6.52 21.76 4.47
N ARG A 156 -5.65 20.76 4.60
CA ARG A 156 -4.34 20.86 5.24
C ARG A 156 -3.20 20.41 4.33
N ALA A 157 -3.42 20.57 3.03
CA ALA A 157 -2.42 20.30 2.01
C ALA A 157 -1.13 21.15 2.18
N PRO A 158 0.05 20.60 1.86
CA PRO A 158 0.35 19.24 1.36
C PRO A 158 0.25 18.13 2.43
N VAL A 159 -0.12 16.93 1.99
CA VAL A 159 -0.33 15.75 2.85
C VAL A 159 0.55 14.60 2.40
N ILE A 160 1.12 13.89 3.37
CA ILE A 160 1.83 12.62 3.16
C ILE A 160 1.23 11.53 4.06
N MET A 161 1.44 10.28 3.68
CA MET A 161 1.05 9.12 4.46
C MET A 161 2.22 8.14 4.57
N VAL A 162 2.50 7.64 5.77
CA VAL A 162 3.53 6.63 6.02
C VAL A 162 2.88 5.28 6.31
N ASN A 163 3.33 4.23 5.61
CA ASN A 163 2.91 2.83 5.81
C ASN A 163 1.39 2.58 5.75
N ASN A 164 0.65 3.37 4.98
CA ASN A 164 -0.83 3.29 4.88
C ASN A 164 -1.60 3.57 6.19
N GLU A 165 -0.94 4.08 7.23
CA GLU A 165 -1.56 4.23 8.57
C GLU A 165 -1.41 5.63 9.16
N HIS A 166 -0.33 6.34 8.83
CA HIS A 166 0.04 7.57 9.51
C HIS A 166 0.01 8.76 8.55
N TRP A 167 -1.03 9.59 8.66
CA TRP A 167 -1.15 10.84 7.92
C TRP A 167 -0.33 11.93 8.59
N HIS A 168 0.40 12.69 7.78
CA HIS A 168 1.05 13.93 8.18
C HIS A 168 0.61 15.05 7.25
N GLU A 169 0.09 16.11 7.87
CA GLU A 169 -0.53 17.25 7.20
C GLU A 169 0.42 18.45 7.21
N CYS A 170 0.06 19.52 6.50
CA CYS A 170 0.78 20.79 6.47
C CYS A 170 2.27 20.64 6.18
N GLN A 171 2.62 19.68 5.32
CA GLN A 171 4.00 19.35 4.98
C GLN A 171 4.60 20.39 4.05
N ASP A 172 5.88 20.65 4.24
CA ASP A 172 6.68 21.50 3.38
C ASP A 172 8.07 20.85 3.20
N PRO A 173 8.91 21.36 2.28
CA PRO A 173 10.21 20.77 2.00
C PRO A 173 11.13 20.56 3.21
N ASP A 174 11.04 21.42 4.23
CA ASP A 174 11.89 21.32 5.41
C ASP A 174 11.30 20.32 6.42
N LYS A 175 9.98 20.36 6.64
CA LYS A 175 9.32 19.40 7.54
C LYS A 175 9.40 17.96 7.05
N VAL A 176 9.34 17.72 5.75
CA VAL A 176 9.38 16.35 5.22
C VAL A 176 10.77 15.72 5.42
N THR A 177 11.84 16.51 5.33
CA THR A 177 13.20 16.02 5.59
C THR A 177 13.43 15.82 7.08
N GLU A 178 12.95 16.73 7.93
CA GLU A 178 12.93 16.55 9.38
C GLU A 178 12.18 15.28 9.80
N LEU A 179 11.01 15.01 9.20
CA LEU A 179 10.23 13.80 9.48
C LEU A 179 11.02 12.53 9.12
N VAL A 180 11.71 12.52 7.98
CA VAL A 180 12.52 11.37 7.55
C VAL A 180 13.70 11.14 8.47
N ASP A 181 14.38 12.19 8.92
CA ASP A 181 15.48 12.09 9.86
C ASP A 181 15.01 11.63 11.25
N ALA A 182 13.84 12.10 11.68
CA ALA A 182 13.18 11.63 12.89
C ALA A 182 12.78 10.15 12.76
N LEU A 183 12.26 9.71 11.62
CA LEU A 183 11.95 8.28 11.37
C LEU A 183 13.20 7.41 11.37
N ARG A 184 14.34 7.94 10.92
CA ARG A 184 15.63 7.23 10.93
C ARG A 184 16.18 7.06 12.35
N SER A 185 15.94 8.02 13.24
CA SER A 185 16.48 8.05 14.60
C SER A 185 15.53 7.43 15.64
N ASP A 186 14.27 7.85 15.65
CA ASP A 186 13.27 7.52 16.67
C ASP A 186 12.24 6.48 16.20
N GLY A 187 12.27 6.13 14.91
CA GLY A 187 11.36 5.16 14.31
C GLY A 187 9.90 5.59 14.39
N VAL A 188 9.00 4.64 14.69
CA VAL A 188 7.54 4.87 14.77
C VAL A 188 7.17 5.97 15.78
N ALA A 189 8.01 6.26 16.78
CA ALA A 189 7.76 7.31 17.76
C ALA A 189 7.81 8.73 17.15
N ALA A 190 8.51 8.92 16.03
CA ALA A 190 8.54 10.18 15.29
C ALA A 190 7.21 10.50 14.58
N LEU A 191 6.30 9.53 14.48
CA LEU A 191 5.07 9.72 13.73
C LEU A 191 4.11 10.64 14.51
N SER A 192 4.05 11.91 14.09
CA SER A 192 3.21 12.95 14.71
C SER A 192 1.70 12.67 14.63
N GLY A 193 1.28 11.68 13.83
CA GLY A 193 -0.11 11.32 13.61
C GLY A 193 -0.93 12.40 12.89
N CYS A 194 -2.20 12.06 12.64
CA CYS A 194 -3.18 13.01 12.12
C CYS A 194 -3.50 14.07 13.18
N HIS A 195 -3.51 15.35 12.81
CA HIS A 195 -3.85 16.43 13.74
C HIS A 195 -5.33 16.41 14.15
N LEU A 196 -6.15 15.52 13.59
CA LEU A 196 -7.49 15.25 14.12
C LEU A 196 -7.35 14.43 15.42
N VAL A 197 -7.53 15.12 16.54
CA VAL A 197 -7.93 14.48 17.80
C VAL A 197 -9.21 13.71 17.50
N LYS A 198 -9.17 12.37 17.54
CA LYS A 198 -10.39 11.55 17.46
C LYS A 198 -11.35 12.09 18.54
N GLU A 199 -12.47 12.66 18.13
CA GLU A 199 -13.59 12.83 19.06
C GLU A 199 -13.90 11.42 19.59
N ARG A 200 -13.73 11.24 20.90
CA ARG A 200 -14.02 9.99 21.59
C ARG A 200 -15.52 9.86 21.80
#